data_AF-A0A937QA59-F1
#
_entry.id   AF-A0A937QA59-F1
#
_cell.length_a   1.000
_cell.length_b   1.000
_cell.length_c   1.000
_cell.angle_alpha   90.00
_cell.angle_beta   90.00
_cell.angle_gamma   90.00
#
_symmetry.space_group_name_H-M   'P 1'
#
loop_
_entity.id
_entity.type
_entity.pdbx_description
1 polymer ?
#
loop_
_entity_poly.entity_id
_entity_poly.type
_entity_poly.pdbx_seq_one_letter_code
_entity_poly.pdbx_strand_id
1 'polypeptide(L)' 'MLQNIISGGQTGEDRAALDVTIELDIPHGGWIPKGRKTEDGVLPDKIALNL' A
#
# COMPACT_ATOMS: atom_id res chain seq x y z
N MET A 1 -13.68 -8.01 13.13
CA MET A 1 -13.58 -7.26 11.87
C MET A 1 -12.16 -6.75 11.74
N LEU A 2 -11.61 -6.75 10.52
CA LEU A 2 -10.33 -6.10 10.22
C LEU A 2 -10.53 -4.58 10.28
N GLN A 3 -9.65 -3.89 11.01
CA GLN A 3 -9.75 -2.44 11.20
C GLN A 3 -8.78 -1.65 10.34
N ASN A 4 -7.61 -2.22 10.04
CA ASN A 4 -6.58 -1.57 9.25
C ASN A 4 -5.60 -2.60 8.69
N ILE A 5 -5.08 -2.38 7.48
CA ILE A 5 -3.98 -3.16 6.90
C ILE A 5 -2.73 -2.30 6.79
N ILE A 6 -1.59 -2.83 7.21
CA ILE A 6 -0.29 -2.15 7.14
C ILE A 6 0.58 -2.86 6.10
N SER A 7 1.15 -2.11 5.16
CA SER A 7 1.99 -2.64 4.07
C SER A 7 3.17 -1.72 3.74
N GLY A 8 4.25 -2.28 3.18
CA GLY A 8 5.38 -1.53 2.63
C GLY A 8 5.14 -0.96 1.23
N GLY A 9 4.05 -1.37 0.57
CA GLY A 9 3.67 -0.92 -0.77
C GLY A 9 4.45 -1.56 -1.91
N GLN A 10 5.27 -2.58 -1.63
CA GLN A 10 6.05 -3.28 -2.64
C GLN A 10 5.15 -4.02 -3.65
N THR A 11 5.74 -4.45 -4.76
CA THR A 11 5.18 -5.43 -5.69
C THR A 11 4.77 -6.74 -4.99
N GLY A 12 3.90 -7.52 -5.64
CA GLY A 12 3.47 -8.82 -5.14
C GLY A 12 2.42 -8.70 -4.02
N GLU A 13 2.69 -9.32 -2.88
CA GLU A 13 1.74 -9.50 -1.77
C GLU A 13 1.33 -8.15 -1.15
N ASP A 14 2.27 -7.22 -1.02
CA ASP A 14 2.03 -5.87 -0.52
C ASP A 14 1.01 -5.11 -1.39
N ARG A 15 1.22 -5.13 -2.71
CA ARG A 15 0.30 -4.48 -3.64
C ARG A 15 -1.07 -5.14 -3.65
N ALA A 16 -1.11 -6.47 -3.64
CA ALA A 16 -2.35 -7.22 -3.61
C ALA A 16 -3.19 -6.88 -2.36
N ALA A 17 -2.55 -6.78 -1.19
CA ALA A 17 -3.23 -6.38 0.04
C ALA A 17 -3.83 -4.96 -0.06
N LEU A 18 -3.09 -4.02 -0.63
CA LEU A 18 -3.54 -2.64 -0.79
C LEU A 18 -4.67 -2.52 -1.83
N ASP A 19 -4.60 -3.26 -2.93
CA ASP A 19 -5.67 -3.28 -3.94
C ASP A 19 -6.99 -3.81 -3.32
N VAL A 20 -6.92 -4.87 -2.52
CA VAL A 20 -8.08 -5.39 -1.77
C VAL A 20 -8.63 -4.37 -0.79
N THR A 21 -7.76 -3.62 -0.08
CA THR A 21 -8.23 -2.58 0.85
C THR A 21 -8.97 -1.46 0.15
N ILE A 22 -8.53 -1.08 -1.04
CA ILE A 22 -9.18 -0.05 -1.84
C ILE A 22 -10.51 -0.55 -2.39
N GLU A 23 -10.58 -1.79 -2.86
CA GLU A 23 -11.80 -2.40 -3.39
C GLU A 23 -12.88 -2.59 -2.31
N LEU A 24 -12.47 -2.95 -1.10
CA LEU A 24 -13.37 -3.24 0.02
C LEU A 24 -13.59 -2.06 0.98
N ASP A 25 -13.04 -0.88 0.67
CA ASP A 25 -13.05 0.31 1.53
C ASP A 25 -12.56 0.02 2.97
N ILE A 26 -11.54 -0.83 3.08
CA ILE A 26 -10.88 -1.15 4.35
C ILE A 26 -9.78 -0.11 4.57
N PRO A 27 -9.69 0.48 5.78
CA PRO A 27 -8.58 1.38 6.09
C PRO A 27 -7.22 0.69 5.86
N HIS A 28 -6.26 1.43 5.33
CA HIS A 28 -4.89 0.97 5.15
C HIS A 28 -3.88 2.06 5.46
N GLY A 29 -2.63 1.66 5.71
CA GLY A 29 -1.50 2.55 5.91
C GLY A 29 -0.17 1.82 5.81
N GLY A 30 0.92 2.48 6.19
CA GLY A 30 2.25 1.88 6.22
C GLY A 30 3.36 2.87 5.92
N TRP A 31 4.53 2.33 5.59
CA TRP A 31 5.76 3.09 5.38
C TRP A 31 6.47 2.62 4.11
N ILE A 32 6.84 3.55 3.24
CA ILE A 32 7.53 3.28 1.99
C ILE A 32 8.78 4.16 1.88
N PRO A 33 9.92 3.65 1.35
CA PRO A 33 11.13 4.45 1.21
C PRO A 33 10.91 5.75 0.43
N LYS A 34 11.75 6.76 0.73
CA LYS A 34 11.74 8.05 0.03
C LYS A 34 11.72 7.87 -1.49
N GLY A 35 10.79 8.59 -2.14
CA GLY A 35 10.53 8.46 -3.57
C GLY A 35 9.55 7.34 -3.93
N ARG A 36 8.89 6.73 -2.92
CA ARG A 36 7.84 5.72 -3.10
C ARG A 36 8.28 4.55 -3.98
N LYS A 37 9.51 4.07 -3.76
CA LYS A 37 10.19 3.11 -4.64
C LYS A 37 9.67 1.70 -4.45
N THR A 38 9.34 1.04 -5.55
CA THR A 38 8.94 -0.37 -5.66
C THR A 38 9.75 -1.05 -6.77
N GLU A 39 9.70 -2.38 -6.91
CA GLU A 39 10.42 -3.11 -7.96
C GLU A 39 9.96 -2.73 -9.38
N ASP A 40 8.68 -2.37 -9.53
CA ASP A 40 8.07 -1.97 -10.79
C ASP A 40 8.05 -0.44 -11.04
N GLY A 41 8.59 0.35 -10.11
CA GLY A 41 8.72 1.79 -10.27
C GLY A 41 8.27 2.59 -9.04
N VAL A 42 7.38 3.56 -9.26
CA VAL A 42 6.87 4.44 -8.20
C VAL A 42 5.47 3.98 -7.81
N LEU A 43 5.23 3.77 -6.51
CA LEU A 43 3.91 3.47 -5.97
C LEU A 43 2.93 4.62 -6.29
N PRO A 44 1.81 4.37 -6.98
CA PRO A 44 0.85 5.42 -7.35
C PRO A 44 0.25 6.13 -6.13
N ASP A 45 -0.07 7.42 -6.30
CA ASP A 45 -0.49 8.31 -5.21
C ASP A 45 -1.85 7.96 -4.58
N LYS A 46 -2.66 7.13 -5.26
CA LYS A 46 -3.94 6.64 -4.73
C LYS A 46 -3.77 5.78 -3.46
N ILE A 47 -2.56 5.28 -3.20
CA ILE A 47 -2.24 4.41 -2.06
C ILE A 47 -1.63 5.27 -0.94
N ALA A 48 -2.32 5.38 0.19
CA ALA A 48 -1.92 6.23 1.29
C ALA A 48 -0.90 5.54 2.22
N LEU A 49 0.40 5.72 1.94
CA LEU A 49 1.51 5.28 2.80
C LEU A 49 2.38 6.47 3.22
N ASN A 50 2.94 6.41 4.43
CA ASN A 50 3.88 7.39 4.96
C ASN A 50 5.29 7.19 4.38
N LEU A 51 6.09 8.26 4.37
CA LEU A 51 7.50 8.28 3.93
C LEU A 51 8.46 7.97 5.07
#